data_AF-A0A7I8VU05-F1
#
_entry.id   AF-A0A7I8VU05-F1
#
_cell.length_a   1.000
_cell.length_b   1.000
_cell.length_c   1.000
_cell.angle_alpha   90.00
_cell.angle_beta   90.00
_cell.angle_gamma   90.00
#
_symmetry.space_group_name_H-M   'P 1'
#
loop_
_entity.id
_entity.type
_entity.pdbx_description
1 polymer ?
#
loop_
_entity_poly.entity_id
_entity_poly.type
_entity_poly.pdbx_seq_one_letter_code
_entity_poly.pdbx_strand_id
1 'polypeptide(L)'
;MLSIKIFSVVFLSALVFAEDEGSCRSYAGGEVYPAQAKASGHSLHWSKAQIQKPAPAWEGTAVVNGEFKELKLSDYKGKYLVFFFYPLDFTFVCPTEIIAFSDRADEFRKIGAEVVGVSIDSQFTHLAWINTPRNQGGLGPMNIPLLSDLTHKISKDYGVYLEDAGHTLRGLFIVDNKGILRQITMNDLPVGRSVDETLRLVQAFQYTDQHGEVCPVGWKPGSDTIIPNPQEKLKYFEKVNP
;
A
#
# COMPACT_ATOMS: atom_id res chain seq x y z
N MET A 1 -58.26 -41.29 -47.40
CA MET A 1 -57.34 -40.31 -48.01
C MET A 1 -56.08 -40.27 -47.15
N LEU A 2 -54.90 -40.05 -47.74
CA LEU A 2 -53.59 -40.32 -47.14
C LEU A 2 -53.25 -39.43 -45.92
N SER A 3 -52.68 -40.01 -44.86
CA SER A 3 -51.32 -39.66 -44.42
C SER A 3 -50.74 -40.71 -43.45
N ILE A 4 -49.44 -40.99 -43.55
CA ILE A 4 -48.66 -41.95 -42.75
C ILE A 4 -47.34 -41.25 -42.35
N LYS A 5 -46.66 -41.74 -41.29
CA LYS A 5 -45.23 -41.55 -40.89
C LYS A 5 -45.00 -40.48 -39.80
N ILE A 6 -43.94 -40.46 -38.97
CA ILE A 6 -42.80 -41.33 -38.50
C ILE A 6 -42.24 -40.59 -37.24
N PHE A 7 -41.66 -41.15 -36.16
CA PHE A 7 -41.31 -42.51 -35.70
C PHE A 7 -41.27 -42.56 -34.15
N SER A 8 -40.88 -43.69 -33.55
CA SER A 8 -40.33 -43.75 -32.18
C SER A 8 -38.80 -43.66 -32.19
N VAL A 9 -38.20 -42.99 -31.21
CA VAL A 9 -36.87 -43.36 -30.67
C VAL A 9 -36.92 -43.23 -29.15
N VAL A 10 -36.72 -44.35 -28.47
CA VAL A 10 -36.45 -44.42 -27.03
C VAL A 10 -34.94 -44.53 -26.85
N PHE A 11 -34.35 -43.80 -25.92
CA PHE A 11 -33.06 -44.20 -25.33
C PHE A 11 -33.02 -43.90 -23.82
N LEU A 12 -32.26 -44.73 -23.11
CA LEU A 12 -32.34 -44.98 -21.67
C LEU A 12 -30.99 -44.68 -21.00
N SER A 13 -31.04 -44.43 -19.68
CA SER A 13 -29.91 -44.44 -18.73
C SER A 13 -28.93 -43.24 -18.79
N ALA A 14 -28.25 -42.85 -17.71
CA ALA A 14 -28.21 -43.37 -16.33
C ALA A 14 -28.06 -42.24 -15.31
N LEU A 15 -28.44 -42.47 -14.04
CA LEU A 15 -27.94 -41.65 -12.93
C LEU A 15 -26.47 -42.02 -12.66
N VAL A 16 -25.66 -41.01 -12.37
CA VAL A 16 -24.41 -41.17 -11.61
C VAL A 16 -24.46 -40.14 -10.48
N PHE A 17 -24.61 -40.62 -9.25
CA PHE A 17 -24.28 -39.84 -8.07
C PHE A 17 -22.76 -39.88 -7.87
N ALA A 18 -22.17 -38.70 -7.65
CA ALA A 18 -20.83 -38.56 -7.10
C ALA A 18 -20.85 -37.35 -6.17
N GLU A 19 -21.18 -37.59 -4.91
CA GLU A 19 -20.79 -36.69 -3.82
C GLU A 19 -19.31 -36.92 -3.54
N ASP A 20 -18.54 -35.85 -3.38
CA ASP A 20 -17.35 -35.87 -2.53
C ASP A 20 -17.24 -34.51 -1.82
N GLU A 21 -17.15 -34.54 -0.49
CA GLU A 21 -17.14 -33.34 0.35
C GLU A 21 -15.70 -32.79 0.46
N GLY A 22 -15.37 -31.80 -0.36
CA GLY A 22 -14.08 -31.09 -0.32
C GLY A 22 -14.20 -29.68 0.24
N SER A 23 -14.14 -29.51 1.56
CA SER A 23 -14.40 -28.23 2.23
C SER A 23 -13.52 -27.06 1.74
N CYS A 24 -14.15 -25.95 1.32
CA CYS A 24 -13.51 -24.63 1.24
C CYS A 24 -14.31 -23.63 2.07
N ARG A 25 -13.72 -23.15 3.16
CA ARG A 25 -14.37 -22.23 4.12
C ARG A 25 -14.59 -20.87 3.47
N SER A 26 -15.84 -20.44 3.34
CA SER A 26 -16.17 -19.05 3.06
C SER A 26 -16.00 -18.19 4.31
N TYR A 27 -14.85 -17.52 4.44
CA TYR A 27 -14.69 -16.46 5.42
C TYR A 27 -15.07 -15.11 4.81
N ALA A 28 -16.21 -14.57 5.27
CA ALA A 28 -16.60 -13.15 5.18
C ALA A 28 -16.37 -12.47 3.81
N GLY A 29 -17.09 -12.90 2.78
CA GLY A 29 -17.15 -12.23 1.47
C GLY A 29 -17.92 -10.91 1.49
N GLY A 30 -17.40 -9.90 2.19
CA GLY A 30 -17.87 -8.52 2.12
C GLY A 30 -17.01 -7.71 1.16
N GLU A 31 -17.46 -7.56 -0.08
CA GLU A 31 -16.79 -6.68 -1.05
C GLU A 31 -16.98 -5.21 -0.65
N VAL A 32 -15.88 -4.50 -0.34
CA VAL A 32 -15.90 -3.06 0.00
C VAL A 32 -16.03 -2.17 -1.25
N TYR A 33 -15.69 -2.72 -2.42
CA TYR A 33 -15.72 -2.08 -3.73
C TYR A 33 -16.39 -3.05 -4.72
N PRO A 34 -17.23 -2.58 -5.66
CA PRO A 34 -17.95 -3.48 -6.55
C PRO A 34 -17.00 -4.18 -7.54
N ALA A 35 -16.85 -5.50 -7.44
CA ALA A 35 -16.01 -6.28 -8.35
C ALA A 35 -16.85 -7.08 -9.37
N GLN A 36 -16.35 -7.18 -10.60
CA GLN A 36 -16.77 -8.23 -11.54
C GLN A 36 -15.65 -9.25 -11.67
N ALA A 37 -15.80 -10.41 -11.05
CA ALA A 37 -14.82 -11.48 -11.14
C ALA A 37 -14.66 -11.98 -12.59
N LYS A 38 -13.44 -11.88 -13.13
CA LYS A 38 -13.00 -12.62 -14.32
C LYS A 38 -11.98 -13.68 -13.94
N ALA A 39 -12.05 -14.82 -14.62
CA ALA A 39 -11.27 -16.01 -14.27
C ALA A 39 -9.76 -15.81 -14.49
N SER A 40 -8.98 -16.46 -13.63
CA SER A 40 -7.52 -16.33 -13.53
C SER A 40 -6.76 -16.93 -14.73
N GLY A 41 -6.10 -16.05 -15.49
CA GLY A 41 -4.89 -16.42 -16.23
C GLY A 41 -3.63 -16.15 -15.39
N HIS A 42 -2.46 -16.61 -15.85
CA HIS A 42 -1.19 -16.17 -15.27
C HIS A 42 -0.95 -14.69 -15.59
N SER A 43 -1.21 -13.80 -14.62
CA SER A 43 -0.87 -12.39 -14.71
C SER A 43 0.58 -12.18 -14.27
N LEU A 44 1.38 -11.52 -15.12
CA LEU A 44 2.72 -11.06 -14.75
C LEU A 44 2.58 -9.77 -13.94
N HIS A 45 2.77 -9.85 -12.62
CA HIS A 45 2.95 -8.66 -11.80
C HIS A 45 4.30 -8.00 -12.15
N TRP A 46 4.27 -6.71 -12.46
CA TRP A 46 5.45 -5.95 -12.86
C TRP A 46 5.55 -4.66 -12.04
N SER A 47 6.76 -4.31 -11.63
CA SER A 47 7.06 -3.10 -10.89
C SER A 47 8.51 -2.68 -11.12
N LYS A 48 8.77 -1.36 -11.09
CA LYS A 48 10.13 -0.82 -11.01
C LYS A 48 10.62 -0.72 -9.56
N ALA A 49 9.72 -0.79 -8.57
CA ALA A 49 10.06 -0.66 -7.17
C ALA A 49 10.79 -1.92 -6.66
N GLN A 50 12.08 -1.79 -6.35
CA GLN A 50 12.92 -2.85 -5.82
C GLN A 50 13.65 -2.35 -4.57
N ILE A 51 13.54 -3.08 -3.45
CA ILE A 51 14.27 -2.74 -2.22
C ILE A 51 15.78 -2.83 -2.49
N GLN A 52 16.57 -1.94 -1.86
CA GLN A 52 18.01 -1.72 -2.11
C GLN A 52 18.35 -1.09 -3.48
N LYS A 53 17.37 -0.70 -4.30
CA LYS A 53 17.56 0.07 -5.54
C LYS A 53 17.03 1.50 -5.39
N PRO A 54 17.44 2.44 -6.26
CA PRO A 54 16.80 3.75 -6.33
C PRO A 54 15.29 3.60 -6.51
N ALA A 55 14.50 4.36 -5.75
CA ALA A 55 13.05 4.36 -5.90
C ALA A 55 12.63 4.90 -7.29
N PRO A 56 11.54 4.39 -7.89
CA PRO A 56 11.10 4.86 -9.21
C PRO A 56 10.82 6.36 -9.22
N ALA A 57 11.46 7.08 -10.15
CA ALA A 57 11.28 8.53 -10.25
C ALA A 57 9.83 8.89 -10.64
N TRP A 58 9.27 9.86 -9.92
CA TRP A 58 7.95 10.44 -10.17
C TRP A 58 8.00 11.96 -10.09
N GLU A 59 7.07 12.58 -10.80
CA GLU A 59 6.76 14.00 -10.79
C GLU A 59 5.26 14.18 -11.05
N GLY A 60 4.64 15.24 -10.53
CA GLY A 60 3.26 15.58 -10.81
C GLY A 60 2.67 16.64 -9.87
N THR A 61 1.45 17.07 -10.19
CA THR A 61 0.72 18.07 -9.40
C THR A 61 0.21 17.49 -8.09
N ALA A 62 0.51 18.17 -6.99
CA ALA A 62 -0.02 17.88 -5.66
C ALA A 62 -0.77 19.09 -5.07
N VAL A 63 -1.67 18.83 -4.14
CA VAL A 63 -2.24 19.87 -3.26
C VAL A 63 -1.33 20.00 -2.02
N VAL A 64 -0.79 21.21 -1.81
CA VAL A 64 0.10 21.54 -0.69
C VAL A 64 -0.39 22.83 -0.06
N ASN A 65 -0.81 22.78 1.21
CA ASN A 65 -1.40 23.90 1.94
C ASN A 65 -2.58 24.58 1.22
N GLY A 66 -3.38 23.80 0.47
CA GLY A 66 -4.52 24.29 -0.32
C GLY A 66 -4.16 24.84 -1.71
N GLU A 67 -2.88 24.88 -2.08
CA GLU A 67 -2.40 25.35 -3.39
C GLU A 67 -1.94 24.17 -4.26
N PHE A 68 -2.09 24.30 -5.58
CA PHE A 68 -1.51 23.33 -6.53
C PHE A 68 -0.02 23.59 -6.73
N LYS A 69 0.82 22.56 -6.53
CA LYS A 69 2.27 22.64 -6.72
C LYS A 69 2.79 21.39 -7.41
N GLU A 70 3.72 21.56 -8.34
CA GLU A 70 4.47 20.43 -8.88
C GLU A 70 5.45 19.91 -7.83
N LEU A 71 5.42 18.60 -7.58
CA LEU A 71 6.35 17.90 -6.71
C LEU A 71 7.00 16.76 -7.48
N LYS A 72 8.25 16.43 -7.12
CA LYS A 72 8.98 15.28 -7.67
C LYS A 72 9.79 14.58 -6.59
N LEU A 73 10.08 13.30 -6.78
CA LEU A 73 10.85 12.48 -5.84
C LEU A 73 12.19 13.15 -5.43
N SER A 74 12.84 13.83 -6.37
CA SER A 74 14.15 14.45 -6.14
C SER A 74 14.12 15.66 -5.19
N ASP A 75 12.95 16.26 -4.92
CA ASP A 75 12.80 17.36 -3.94
C ASP A 75 13.00 16.87 -2.49
N TYR A 76 12.83 15.56 -2.25
CA TYR A 76 12.99 14.92 -0.95
C TYR A 76 14.42 14.40 -0.71
N LYS A 77 15.35 14.62 -1.64
CA LYS A 77 16.75 14.20 -1.50
C LYS A 77 17.37 14.82 -0.24
N GLY A 78 18.04 14.00 0.56
CA GLY A 78 18.58 14.39 1.87
C GLY A 78 17.63 14.16 3.05
N LYS A 79 16.34 13.87 2.80
CA LYS A 79 15.35 13.48 3.81
C LYS A 79 14.90 12.04 3.59
N TYR A 80 14.41 11.38 4.64
CA TYR A 80 13.60 10.18 4.44
C TYR A 80 12.23 10.58 3.87
N LEU A 81 11.61 9.70 3.10
CA LEU A 81 10.27 9.90 2.55
C LEU A 81 9.41 8.65 2.80
N VAL A 82 8.28 8.85 3.47
CA VAL A 82 7.16 7.92 3.48
C VAL A 82 6.23 8.28 2.31
N PHE A 83 6.23 7.45 1.29
CA PHE A 83 5.45 7.63 0.07
C PHE A 83 4.34 6.58 0.05
N PHE A 84 3.07 6.97 0.20
CA PHE A 84 1.98 6.02 0.34
C PHE A 84 0.81 6.29 -0.62
N PHE A 85 0.34 5.21 -1.22
CA PHE A 85 -0.84 5.19 -2.08
C PHE A 85 -2.08 4.85 -1.25
N TYR A 86 -3.22 5.41 -1.63
CA TYR A 86 -4.54 5.00 -1.14
C TYR A 86 -5.48 4.82 -2.35
N PRO A 87 -6.50 3.93 -2.25
CA PRO A 87 -7.39 3.61 -3.36
C PRO A 87 -8.01 4.83 -4.06
N LEU A 88 -8.88 5.57 -3.37
CA LEU A 88 -9.74 6.62 -3.93
C LEU A 88 -10.12 7.68 -2.88
N ASP A 89 -10.27 8.92 -3.32
CA ASP A 89 -10.91 10.02 -2.57
C ASP A 89 -12.37 9.68 -2.20
N PHE A 90 -12.91 10.34 -1.16
CA PHE A 90 -14.29 10.19 -0.68
C PHE A 90 -14.74 8.75 -0.32
N THR A 91 -13.81 7.85 -0.01
CA THR A 91 -14.09 6.47 0.46
C THR A 91 -13.86 6.29 1.96
N PHE A 92 -13.95 5.05 2.48
CA PHE A 92 -14.13 4.77 3.91
C PHE A 92 -12.84 4.76 4.75
N VAL A 93 -11.85 3.94 4.38
CA VAL A 93 -10.60 3.76 5.15
C VAL A 93 -9.52 4.77 4.75
N CYS A 94 -9.53 5.23 3.50
CA CYS A 94 -8.58 6.22 2.98
C CYS A 94 -8.48 7.51 3.83
N PRO A 95 -9.58 8.19 4.24
CA PRO A 95 -9.46 9.40 5.05
C PRO A 95 -8.86 9.14 6.41
N THR A 96 -9.09 7.97 7.03
CA THR A 96 -8.54 7.68 8.37
C THR A 96 -7.02 7.53 8.34
N GLU A 97 -6.47 6.91 7.29
CA GLU A 97 -5.02 6.82 7.07
C GLU A 97 -4.39 8.19 6.80
N ILE A 98 -4.97 8.97 5.89
CA ILE A 98 -4.46 10.29 5.49
C ILE A 98 -4.49 11.26 6.69
N ILE A 99 -5.59 11.29 7.44
CA ILE A 99 -5.72 12.10 8.66
C ILE A 99 -4.68 11.67 9.71
N ALA A 100 -4.50 10.38 9.96
CA ALA A 100 -3.56 9.89 10.96
C ALA A 100 -2.09 10.25 10.62
N PHE A 101 -1.70 10.20 9.35
CA PHE A 101 -0.39 10.69 8.90
C PHE A 101 -0.28 12.21 8.94
N SER A 102 -1.33 12.95 8.58
CA SER A 102 -1.37 14.43 8.64
C SER A 102 -1.22 14.94 10.06
N ASP A 103 -2.00 14.41 11.01
CA ASP A 103 -2.03 14.88 12.39
C ASP A 103 -0.71 14.54 13.13
N ARG A 104 0.05 13.55 12.64
CA ARG A 104 1.36 13.13 13.18
C ARG A 104 2.55 13.49 12.29
N ALA A 105 2.36 14.32 11.25
CA ALA A 105 3.41 14.66 10.28
C ALA A 105 4.67 15.25 10.94
N ASP A 106 4.51 15.98 12.05
CA ASP A 106 5.62 16.58 12.78
C ASP A 106 6.49 15.57 13.55
N GLU A 107 5.99 14.36 13.83
CA GLU A 107 6.83 13.27 14.37
C GLU A 107 7.85 12.80 13.34
N PHE A 108 7.44 12.71 12.07
CA PHE A 108 8.33 12.38 10.96
C PHE A 108 9.34 13.51 10.69
N ARG A 109 8.88 14.78 10.68
CA ARG A 109 9.76 15.94 10.46
C ARG A 109 10.85 16.09 11.50
N LYS A 110 10.53 15.83 12.78
CA LYS A 110 11.51 15.86 13.89
C LYS A 110 12.68 14.88 13.68
N ILE A 111 12.46 13.79 12.94
CA ILE A 111 13.50 12.82 12.57
C ILE A 111 14.00 12.98 11.12
N GLY A 112 13.75 14.12 10.47
CA GLY A 112 14.23 14.38 9.10
C GLY A 112 13.53 13.54 8.02
N ALA A 113 12.28 13.15 8.26
CA ALA A 113 11.42 12.46 7.29
C ALA A 113 10.21 13.34 6.88
N GLU A 114 9.75 13.18 5.64
CA GLU A 114 8.48 13.74 5.16
C GLU A 114 7.51 12.62 4.78
N VAL A 115 6.24 12.97 4.61
CA VAL A 115 5.16 12.06 4.23
C VAL A 115 4.39 12.64 3.05
N VAL A 116 4.08 11.81 2.04
CA VAL A 116 3.28 12.17 0.86
C VAL A 116 2.24 11.09 0.59
N GLY A 117 0.97 11.48 0.47
CA GLY A 117 -0.13 10.62 0.04
C GLY A 117 -0.37 10.72 -1.47
N VAL A 118 -0.83 9.65 -2.10
CA VAL A 118 -1.07 9.55 -3.55
C VAL A 118 -2.34 8.75 -3.85
N SER A 119 -3.16 9.17 -4.81
CA SER A 119 -4.13 8.30 -5.48
C SER A 119 -4.19 8.61 -6.98
N ILE A 120 -5.09 7.95 -7.71
CA ILE A 120 -5.36 8.23 -9.13
C ILE A 120 -6.32 9.41 -9.33
N ASP A 121 -6.86 10.00 -8.26
CA ASP A 121 -7.79 11.13 -8.32
C ASP A 121 -7.09 12.42 -8.77
N SER A 122 -7.87 13.40 -9.23
CA SER A 122 -7.34 14.70 -9.65
C SER A 122 -6.98 15.59 -8.45
N GLN A 123 -6.04 16.52 -8.66
CA GLN A 123 -5.74 17.58 -7.70
C GLN A 123 -6.96 18.44 -7.35
N PHE A 124 -7.94 18.55 -8.25
CA PHE A 124 -9.22 19.23 -7.97
C PHE A 124 -10.10 18.42 -7.01
N THR A 125 -10.13 17.10 -7.16
CA THR A 125 -10.81 16.16 -6.24
C THR A 125 -10.19 16.23 -4.86
N HIS A 126 -8.85 16.16 -4.78
CA HIS A 126 -8.11 16.30 -3.53
C HIS A 126 -8.44 17.61 -2.81
N LEU A 127 -8.44 18.75 -3.53
CA LEU A 127 -8.76 20.04 -2.94
C LEU A 127 -10.21 20.11 -2.45
N ALA A 128 -11.17 19.54 -3.19
CA ALA A 128 -12.55 19.42 -2.74
C ALA A 128 -12.68 18.55 -1.47
N TRP A 129 -11.90 17.47 -1.37
CA TRP A 129 -11.93 16.56 -0.21
C TRP A 129 -11.24 17.15 1.03
N ILE A 130 -10.17 17.92 0.83
CA ILE A 130 -9.54 18.78 1.86
C ILE A 130 -10.52 19.82 2.39
N ASN A 131 -11.28 20.46 1.50
CA ASN A 131 -12.31 21.44 1.87
C ASN A 131 -13.57 20.81 2.49
N THR A 132 -13.72 19.48 2.43
CA THR A 132 -14.82 18.76 3.06
C THR A 132 -14.54 18.56 4.55
N PRO A 133 -15.49 18.87 5.47
CA PRO A 133 -15.29 18.64 6.90
C PRO A 133 -15.09 17.17 7.29
N ARG A 134 -14.22 16.91 8.28
CA ARG A 134 -13.95 15.54 8.79
C ARG A 134 -15.20 14.78 9.26
N ASN A 135 -16.16 15.48 9.87
CA ASN A 135 -17.43 14.90 10.31
C ASN A 135 -18.40 14.55 9.16
N GLN A 136 -18.04 14.88 7.91
CA GLN A 136 -18.76 14.51 6.68
C GLN A 136 -17.93 13.52 5.82
N GLY A 137 -16.89 12.90 6.39
CA GLY A 137 -15.98 11.99 5.66
C GLY A 137 -14.91 12.72 4.82
N GLY A 138 -14.75 14.03 4.99
CA GLY A 138 -13.67 14.81 4.41
C GLY A 138 -12.35 14.74 5.19
N LEU A 139 -11.33 15.45 4.71
CA LEU A 139 -10.01 15.48 5.35
C LEU A 139 -9.83 16.70 6.28
N GLY A 140 -10.43 17.84 5.95
CA GLY A 140 -10.09 19.12 6.57
C GLY A 140 -8.65 19.58 6.24
N PRO A 141 -8.09 20.55 7.00
CA PRO A 141 -6.73 21.03 6.79
C PRO A 141 -5.69 19.91 6.87
N MET A 142 -4.84 19.81 5.84
CA MET A 142 -3.81 18.78 5.70
C MET A 142 -2.41 19.34 5.91
N ASN A 143 -1.60 18.60 6.68
CA ASN A 143 -0.19 18.88 6.92
C ASN A 143 0.74 18.13 5.95
N ILE A 144 0.20 17.30 5.05
CA ILE A 144 0.96 16.48 4.08
C ILE A 144 0.48 16.76 2.65
N PRO A 145 1.35 16.68 1.63
CA PRO A 145 0.93 16.74 0.23
C PRO A 145 0.04 15.56 -0.17
N LEU A 146 -0.97 15.83 -1.00
CA LEU A 146 -1.71 14.83 -1.75
C LEU A 146 -1.39 14.96 -3.24
N LEU A 147 -0.73 13.96 -3.82
CA LEU A 147 -0.26 13.89 -5.21
C LEU A 147 -1.27 13.16 -6.10
N SER A 148 -1.59 13.76 -7.25
CA SER A 148 -2.54 13.21 -8.23
C SER A 148 -1.82 12.39 -9.30
N ASP A 149 -2.10 11.09 -9.40
CA ASP A 149 -1.62 10.18 -10.45
C ASP A 149 -2.71 9.84 -11.49
N LEU A 150 -3.35 10.87 -12.07
CA LEU A 150 -4.36 10.74 -13.13
C LEU A 150 -3.95 9.89 -14.35
N THR A 151 -2.64 9.69 -14.57
CA THR A 151 -2.12 8.87 -15.68
C THR A 151 -1.93 7.40 -15.31
N HIS A 152 -2.10 7.07 -14.02
CA HIS A 152 -1.82 5.78 -13.39
C HIS A 152 -0.35 5.34 -13.50
N LYS A 153 0.53 6.20 -14.05
CA LYS A 153 1.92 5.87 -14.36
C LYS A 153 2.73 5.67 -13.07
N ILE A 154 2.51 6.49 -12.05
CA ILE A 154 3.24 6.40 -10.79
C ILE A 154 2.82 5.11 -10.07
N SER A 155 1.52 4.81 -10.04
CA SER A 155 0.92 3.62 -9.47
C SER A 155 1.39 2.32 -10.16
N LYS A 156 1.54 2.35 -11.49
CA LYS A 156 2.10 1.23 -12.27
C LYS A 156 3.61 1.09 -12.09
N ASP A 157 4.36 2.19 -12.07
CA ASP A 157 5.81 2.17 -11.83
C ASP A 157 6.17 1.62 -10.43
N TYR A 158 5.30 1.86 -9.44
CA TYR A 158 5.43 1.28 -8.09
C TYR A 158 4.76 -0.09 -7.93
N GLY A 159 3.99 -0.58 -8.91
CA GLY A 159 3.38 -1.91 -8.91
C GLY A 159 2.17 -2.08 -7.98
N VAL A 160 1.47 -0.99 -7.66
CA VAL A 160 0.32 -0.96 -6.73
C VAL A 160 -1.04 -0.81 -7.42
N TYR A 161 -1.05 -0.60 -8.73
CA TYR A 161 -2.26 -0.41 -9.53
C TYR A 161 -2.99 -1.75 -9.78
N LEU A 162 -4.31 -1.75 -9.60
CA LEU A 162 -5.21 -2.86 -9.91
C LEU A 162 -5.83 -2.63 -11.30
N GLU A 163 -5.37 -3.36 -12.31
CA GLU A 163 -5.86 -3.20 -13.70
C GLU A 163 -7.38 -3.43 -13.82
N ASP A 164 -7.95 -4.37 -13.06
CA ASP A 164 -9.39 -4.69 -13.09
C ASP A 164 -10.27 -3.66 -12.35
N ALA A 165 -9.71 -2.90 -11.40
CA ALA A 165 -10.45 -1.98 -10.54
C ALA A 165 -10.22 -0.49 -10.88
N GLY A 166 -9.18 -0.17 -11.65
CA GLY A 166 -8.90 1.21 -12.07
C GLY A 166 -8.23 2.09 -11.02
N HIS A 167 -7.84 1.55 -9.87
CA HIS A 167 -7.24 2.29 -8.75
C HIS A 167 -6.14 1.49 -8.04
N THR A 168 -5.59 2.01 -6.94
CA THR A 168 -4.48 1.36 -6.22
C THR A 168 -4.92 0.45 -5.08
N LEU A 169 -4.04 -0.49 -4.69
CA LEU A 169 -3.98 -1.10 -3.36
C LEU A 169 -3.40 -0.12 -2.33
N ARG A 170 -3.44 -0.47 -1.04
CA ARG A 170 -2.82 0.30 0.06
C ARG A 170 -1.30 0.05 0.14
N GLY A 171 -0.57 0.50 -0.87
CA GLY A 171 0.90 0.44 -0.92
C GLY A 171 1.58 1.58 -0.16
N LEU A 172 2.59 1.30 0.66
CA LEU A 172 3.43 2.27 1.35
C LEU A 172 4.90 1.93 1.14
N PHE A 173 5.72 2.95 0.89
CA PHE A 173 7.12 2.83 0.54
C PHE A 173 7.94 3.76 1.45
N ILE A 174 9.02 3.25 2.05
CA ILE A 174 9.99 4.06 2.79
C ILE A 174 11.25 4.21 1.93
N VAL A 175 11.55 5.45 1.54
CA VAL A 175 12.74 5.82 0.75
C VAL A 175 13.70 6.58 1.67
N ASP A 176 15.00 6.27 1.60
CA ASP A 176 16.02 6.95 2.42
C ASP A 176 16.50 8.29 1.83
N ASN A 177 17.36 8.97 2.58
CA ASN A 177 17.95 10.25 2.21
C ASN A 177 18.83 10.23 0.94
N LYS A 178 19.19 9.05 0.42
CA LYS A 178 19.93 8.86 -0.84
C LYS A 178 18.99 8.53 -2.01
N GLY A 179 17.69 8.39 -1.77
CA GLY A 179 16.70 8.00 -2.77
C GLY A 179 16.59 6.47 -2.95
N ILE A 180 17.13 5.66 -2.04
CA ILE A 180 17.07 4.19 -2.11
C ILE A 180 15.81 3.70 -1.41
N LEU A 181 15.08 2.78 -2.06
CA LEU A 181 13.91 2.14 -1.47
C LEU A 181 14.34 1.13 -0.40
N ARG A 182 13.83 1.30 0.82
CA ARG A 182 14.21 0.50 2.01
C ARG A 182 13.14 -0.49 2.44
N GLN A 183 11.87 -0.16 2.24
CA GLN A 183 10.75 -0.95 2.74
C GLN A 183 9.50 -0.76 1.86
N ILE A 184 8.71 -1.83 1.75
CA ILE A 184 7.42 -1.86 1.05
C ILE A 184 6.39 -2.55 1.98
N THR A 185 5.29 -1.89 2.29
CA THR A 185 4.08 -2.48 2.88
C THR A 185 2.98 -2.46 1.83
N MET A 186 2.28 -3.57 1.62
CA MET A 186 1.09 -3.62 0.78
C MET A 186 -0.04 -4.28 1.57
N ASN A 187 -1.10 -3.52 1.83
CA ASN A 187 -2.33 -4.05 2.40
C ASN A 187 -3.41 -4.22 1.32
N ASP A 188 -4.26 -5.21 1.52
CA ASP A 188 -5.53 -5.31 0.80
C ASP A 188 -6.49 -4.17 1.19
N LEU A 189 -7.48 -3.92 0.34
CA LEU A 189 -8.39 -2.78 0.41
C LEU A 189 -9.13 -2.59 1.76
N PRO A 190 -9.59 -3.63 2.50
CA PRO A 190 -10.35 -3.43 3.74
C PRO A 190 -9.49 -3.11 4.98
N VAL A 191 -8.16 -3.25 4.93
CA VAL A 191 -7.28 -3.17 6.13
C VAL A 191 -6.35 -1.95 6.07
N GLY A 192 -6.59 -0.97 6.93
CA GLY A 192 -5.72 0.21 7.09
C GLY A 192 -4.33 -0.11 7.66
N ARG A 193 -3.36 0.75 7.38
CA ARG A 193 -1.96 0.67 7.84
C ARG A 193 -1.76 1.33 9.22
N SER A 194 -0.60 1.06 9.84
CA SER A 194 -0.21 1.64 11.12
C SER A 194 0.83 2.76 10.96
N VAL A 195 0.52 3.95 11.48
CA VAL A 195 1.46 5.08 11.54
C VAL A 195 2.59 4.78 12.51
N ASP A 196 2.32 4.10 13.64
CA ASP A 196 3.34 3.75 14.63
C ASP A 196 4.39 2.78 14.09
N GLU A 197 3.96 1.77 13.33
CA GLU A 197 4.91 0.83 12.69
C GLU A 197 5.71 1.54 11.60
N THR A 198 5.08 2.44 10.84
CA THR A 198 5.78 3.27 9.84
C THR A 198 6.86 4.14 10.49
N LEU A 199 6.54 4.82 11.59
CA LEU A 199 7.49 5.64 12.34
C LEU A 199 8.62 4.79 12.94
N ARG A 200 8.30 3.63 13.53
CA ARG A 200 9.29 2.67 14.07
C ARG A 200 10.26 2.20 12.98
N LEU A 201 9.77 1.90 11.78
CA LEU A 201 10.59 1.48 10.64
C LEU A 201 11.52 2.60 10.17
N VAL A 202 11.05 3.84 10.04
CA VAL A 202 11.92 4.98 9.70
C VAL A 202 13.03 5.15 10.75
N GLN A 203 12.68 5.12 12.04
CA GLN A 203 13.65 5.20 13.14
C GLN A 203 14.68 4.06 13.11
N ALA A 204 14.24 2.83 12.81
CA ALA A 204 15.12 1.66 12.71
C ALA A 204 16.13 1.80 11.56
N PHE A 205 15.68 2.18 10.36
CA PHE A 205 16.60 2.39 9.23
C PHE A 205 17.58 3.53 9.50
N GLN A 206 17.14 4.63 10.12
CA GLN A 206 18.02 5.73 10.50
C GLN A 206 19.07 5.30 11.53
N TYR A 207 18.70 4.47 12.50
CA TYR A 207 19.65 3.90 13.45
C TYR A 207 20.68 3.02 12.74
N THR A 208 20.26 2.09 11.88
CA THR A 208 21.21 1.22 11.14
C THR A 208 22.13 2.01 10.22
N ASP A 209 21.63 3.09 9.59
CA ASP A 209 22.42 3.93 8.69
C ASP A 209 23.44 4.81 9.42
N GLN A 210 23.24 5.11 10.71
CA GLN A 210 24.15 5.90 11.54
C GLN A 210 25.17 5.04 12.30
N HIS A 211 24.74 3.88 12.81
CA HIS A 211 25.55 3.07 13.74
C HIS A 211 26.20 1.83 13.10
N GLY A 212 25.70 1.34 11.97
CA GLY A 212 26.22 0.12 11.32
C GLY A 212 25.88 -1.20 12.04
N GLU A 213 25.17 -1.13 13.17
CA GLU A 213 24.53 -2.26 13.83
C GLU A 213 23.20 -2.64 13.14
N VAL A 214 22.62 -3.78 13.50
CA VAL A 214 21.29 -4.20 13.02
C VAL A 214 20.25 -4.28 14.15
N CYS A 215 19.03 -3.85 13.83
CA CYS A 215 17.89 -3.83 14.74
C CYS A 215 17.18 -5.21 14.79
N PRO A 216 16.98 -5.81 15.99
CA PRO A 216 16.21 -7.05 16.16
C PRO A 216 14.72 -6.92 15.84
N VAL A 217 14.01 -8.05 15.89
CA VAL A 217 12.54 -8.10 15.78
C VAL A 217 11.89 -7.22 16.86
N GLY A 218 10.91 -6.40 16.46
CA GLY A 218 10.19 -5.51 17.38
C GLY A 218 11.00 -4.33 17.94
N TRP A 219 12.25 -4.10 17.49
CA TRP A 219 13.11 -3.02 17.98
C TRP A 219 12.41 -1.65 17.96
N LYS A 220 12.61 -0.89 19.04
CA LYS A 220 12.21 0.51 19.21
C LYS A 220 13.42 1.31 19.73
N PRO A 221 13.45 2.65 19.59
CA PRO A 221 14.52 3.47 20.15
C PRO A 221 14.82 3.13 21.62
N GLY A 222 16.10 2.90 21.93
CA GLY A 222 16.56 2.47 23.26
C GLY A 222 16.55 0.95 23.50
N SER A 223 16.06 0.13 22.56
CA SER A 223 16.20 -1.33 22.60
C SER A 223 17.59 -1.78 22.15
N ASP A 224 18.02 -2.95 22.65
CA ASP A 224 19.30 -3.57 22.28
C ASP A 224 19.39 -3.92 20.79
N THR A 225 20.63 -3.95 20.31
CA THR A 225 21.01 -4.11 18.90
C THR A 225 22.09 -5.17 18.73
N ILE A 226 22.31 -5.61 17.49
CA ILE A 226 23.28 -6.65 17.16
C ILE A 226 24.39 -6.07 16.29
N ILE A 227 25.64 -6.21 16.71
CA ILE A 227 26.80 -5.95 15.84
C ILE A 227 26.86 -7.06 14.78
N PRO A 228 26.84 -6.78 13.46
CA PRO A 228 26.77 -7.77 12.40
C PRO A 228 28.13 -8.46 12.13
N ASN A 229 28.76 -8.97 13.19
CA ASN A 229 30.02 -9.72 13.16
C ASN A 229 29.82 -11.10 13.81
N PRO A 230 30.36 -12.20 13.25
CA PRO A 230 30.15 -13.56 13.78
C PRO A 230 30.54 -13.78 15.24
N GLN A 231 31.53 -13.05 15.76
CA GLN A 231 31.99 -13.11 17.15
C GLN A 231 31.27 -12.07 18.01
N GLU A 232 31.22 -10.80 17.58
CA GLU A 232 30.69 -9.74 18.44
C GLU A 232 29.17 -9.80 18.66
N LYS A 233 28.42 -10.43 17.74
CA LYS A 233 26.99 -10.69 17.92
C LYS A 233 26.69 -11.46 19.21
N LEU A 234 27.64 -12.25 19.72
CA LEU A 234 27.45 -13.07 20.92
C LEU A 234 27.11 -12.21 22.15
N LYS A 235 27.65 -10.99 22.24
CA LYS A 235 27.32 -10.01 23.30
C LYS A 235 25.81 -9.78 23.42
N TYR A 236 25.08 -9.70 22.30
CA TYR A 236 23.62 -9.57 22.29
C TYR A 236 22.96 -10.89 22.70
N PHE A 237 23.37 -12.01 22.12
CA PHE A 237 22.74 -13.31 22.38
C PHE A 237 22.92 -13.79 23.83
N GLU A 238 24.07 -13.51 24.45
CA GLU A 238 24.30 -13.72 25.89
C GLU A 238 23.39 -12.84 26.74
N LYS A 239 23.24 -11.55 26.38
CA LYS A 239 22.41 -10.61 27.14
C LYS A 239 20.92 -10.97 27.13
N VAL A 240 20.39 -11.47 26.00
CA VAL A 240 18.95 -11.79 25.85
C VAL A 240 18.60 -13.26 26.14
N ASN A 241 19.59 -14.11 26.43
CA ASN A 241 19.40 -15.50 26.87
C ASN A 241 20.27 -15.77 28.12
N PRO A 242 19.87 -15.27 29.31
CA PRO A 242 20.59 -15.45 30.57
C PRO A 242 20.51 -16.87 31.15
#